data_AF-A0A094IDD6-F1
#
_entry.id   AF-A0A094IDD6-F1
#
_cell.length_a   1.000
_cell.length_b   1.000
_cell.length_c   1.000
_cell.angle_alpha   90.00
_cell.angle_beta   90.00
_cell.angle_gamma   90.00
#
_symmetry.space_group_name_H-M   'P 1'
#
loop_
_entity.id
_entity.type
_entity.pdbx_description
1 polymer ?
#
loop_
_entity_poly.entity_id
_entity_poly.type
_entity_poly.pdbx_seq_one_letter_code
_entity_poly.pdbx_strand_id
1 'polypeptide(L)'
;MTEHLYFSLTQHLLSDAVAEFEKATQSPFLRAAAEGRLDKKTLRSWLVNDRQYIHAYIIGAEGFLAEIQHPKGGSPGAADTELDESELALVAWLTEGVANVRREEQFFVDVAARYGIDLEPRADDSESESVYVFEALFEYTPPIRDVSDPWWLQGAILFWATEICYLEAWSWARTQLNDQSPEKDADGGALRTEFIPNWTSSEFAAFVDRLAHIIDEAVNKLSEDIEHKKETDPKTVTDLREAVFLQKSVQHPRRLFRQVLGAEEKFWPVLE
;
A
#
# COMPACT_ATOMS: atom_id res chain seq x y z
N MET A 1 9.57 30.18 -20.74
CA MET A 1 9.77 28.90 -20.04
C MET A 1 9.20 29.08 -18.66
N THR A 2 7.92 28.76 -18.50
CA THR A 2 7.30 28.60 -17.19
C THR A 2 7.92 27.35 -16.59
N GLU A 3 8.65 27.47 -15.49
CA GLU A 3 9.00 26.30 -14.67
C GLU A 3 7.67 25.71 -14.20
N HIS A 4 7.26 24.58 -14.78
CA HIS A 4 6.17 23.81 -14.20
C HIS A 4 6.68 23.30 -12.86
N LEU A 5 6.10 23.80 -11.76
CA LEU A 5 6.35 23.24 -10.44
C LEU A 5 5.90 21.77 -10.46
N TYR A 6 6.82 20.87 -10.20
CA TYR A 6 6.52 19.46 -10.00
C TYR A 6 5.66 19.29 -8.74
N PHE A 7 4.48 18.68 -8.87
CA PHE A 7 3.59 18.36 -7.77
C PHE A 7 3.75 16.89 -7.37
N SER A 8 4.11 16.63 -6.11
CA SER A 8 4.09 15.27 -5.57
C SER A 8 2.76 15.02 -4.86
N LEU A 9 1.91 14.17 -5.44
CA LEU A 9 0.66 13.76 -4.82
C LEU A 9 0.95 12.96 -3.56
N THR A 10 1.89 12.03 -3.62
CA THR A 10 2.25 11.17 -2.48
C THR A 10 2.72 11.97 -1.28
N GLN A 11 3.61 12.96 -1.47
CA GLN A 11 4.04 13.86 -0.39
C GLN A 11 2.91 14.76 0.12
N HIS A 12 2.01 15.20 -0.77
CA HIS A 12 0.83 15.95 -0.37
C HIS A 12 -0.09 15.12 0.53
N LEU A 13 -0.32 13.85 0.21
CA LEU A 13 -1.14 12.94 1.00
C LEU A 13 -0.55 12.71 2.40
N LEU A 14 0.76 12.45 2.48
CA LEU A 14 1.46 12.31 3.77
C LEU A 14 1.37 13.58 4.61
N SER A 15 1.59 14.74 4.00
CA SER A 15 1.56 16.04 4.68
C SER A 15 0.16 16.44 5.17
N ASP A 16 -0.90 15.99 4.50
CA ASP A 16 -2.30 16.30 4.86
C ASP A 16 -2.87 15.36 5.95
N ALA A 17 -2.21 14.24 6.23
CA ALA A 17 -2.70 13.21 7.17
C ALA A 17 -1.63 12.78 8.20
N VAL A 18 -0.74 13.69 8.61
CA VAL A 18 0.38 13.40 9.51
C VAL A 18 -0.06 12.67 10.79
N ALA A 19 -1.12 13.13 11.44
CA ALA A 19 -1.58 12.56 12.71
C ALA A 19 -2.20 11.16 12.53
N GLU A 20 -2.96 10.95 11.46
CA GLU A 20 -3.53 9.65 11.11
C GLU A 20 -2.44 8.66 10.68
N PHE A 21 -1.42 9.13 9.93
CA PHE A 21 -0.30 8.32 9.49
C PHE A 21 0.56 7.88 10.67
N GLU A 22 0.82 8.78 11.63
CA GLU A 22 1.52 8.43 12.89
C GLU A 22 0.78 7.32 13.65
N LYS A 23 -0.56 7.41 13.79
CA LYS A 23 -1.34 6.36 14.45
C LYS A 23 -1.34 5.03 13.72
N ALA A 24 -1.39 5.07 12.39
CA ALA A 24 -1.33 3.88 11.54
C ALA A 24 0.02 3.16 11.65
N THR A 25 1.10 3.88 11.96
CA THR A 25 2.48 3.37 11.86
C THR A 25 3.22 3.29 13.20
N GLN A 26 2.67 3.83 14.29
CA GLN A 26 3.34 3.87 15.59
C GLN A 26 2.45 3.28 16.69
N SER A 27 2.29 1.95 16.64
CA SER A 27 1.43 1.22 17.58
C SER A 27 2.20 0.69 18.80
N PRO A 28 1.50 0.45 19.94
CA PRO A 28 2.07 -0.25 21.09
C PRO A 28 2.61 -1.65 20.74
N PHE A 29 1.97 -2.34 19.78
CA PHE A 29 2.43 -3.62 19.24
C PHE A 29 3.83 -3.48 18.63
N LEU A 30 4.03 -2.52 17.72
CA LEU A 30 5.33 -2.28 17.06
C LEU A 30 6.43 -1.92 18.07
N ARG A 31 6.11 -1.12 19.10
CA ARG A 31 7.06 -0.84 20.18
C ARG A 31 7.41 -2.10 20.96
N ALA A 32 6.42 -2.91 21.32
CA ALA A 32 6.65 -4.17 22.04
C ALA A 32 7.45 -5.17 21.20
N ALA A 33 7.26 -5.18 19.87
CA ALA A 33 8.04 -5.98 18.93
C ALA A 33 9.52 -5.59 18.99
N ALA A 34 9.82 -4.30 18.86
CA ALA A 34 11.18 -3.77 18.89
C ALA A 34 11.88 -3.93 20.25
N GLU A 35 11.10 -3.96 21.33
CA GLU A 35 11.61 -4.16 22.68
C GLU A 35 11.65 -5.64 23.11
N GLY A 36 11.34 -6.58 22.22
CA GLY A 36 11.39 -8.02 22.51
C GLY A 36 10.34 -8.49 23.53
N ARG A 37 9.24 -7.74 23.69
CA ARG A 37 8.20 -7.99 24.69
C ARG A 37 7.00 -8.78 24.17
N LEU A 38 6.86 -8.95 22.86
CA LEU A 38 5.76 -9.71 22.28
C LEU A 38 5.97 -11.21 22.49
N ASP A 39 4.99 -11.88 23.09
CA ASP A 39 5.01 -13.33 23.23
C ASP A 39 4.63 -14.03 21.92
N LYS A 40 4.96 -15.31 21.83
CA LYS A 40 4.67 -16.14 20.65
C LYS A 40 3.19 -16.24 20.34
N LYS A 41 2.30 -16.12 21.34
CA LYS A 41 0.85 -16.21 21.13
C LYS A 41 0.34 -14.97 20.39
N THR A 42 0.78 -13.80 20.83
CA THR A 42 0.45 -12.50 20.23
C THR A 42 1.06 -12.39 18.84
N LEU A 43 2.33 -12.77 18.68
CA LEU A 43 2.99 -12.81 17.38
C LEU A 43 2.26 -13.77 16.41
N ARG A 44 1.86 -14.96 16.87
CA ARG A 44 1.07 -15.89 16.07
C ARG A 44 -0.24 -15.28 15.60
N SER A 45 -1.02 -14.69 16.51
CA SER A 45 -2.32 -14.08 16.20
C SER A 45 -2.19 -13.02 15.09
N TRP A 46 -1.16 -12.17 15.20
CA TRP A 46 -0.85 -11.22 14.14
C TRP A 46 -0.44 -11.89 12.83
N LEU A 47 0.50 -12.84 12.84
CA LEU A 47 0.95 -13.55 11.61
C LEU A 47 -0.20 -14.27 10.89
N VAL A 48 -1.16 -14.84 11.61
CA VAL A 48 -2.32 -15.50 10.99
C VAL A 48 -3.21 -14.49 10.27
N ASN A 49 -3.49 -13.34 10.89
CA ASN A 49 -4.26 -12.26 10.25
C ASN A 49 -3.49 -11.64 9.08
N ASP A 50 -2.19 -11.45 9.23
CA ASP A 50 -1.34 -10.87 8.19
C ASP A 50 -1.21 -11.79 6.97
N ARG A 51 -1.23 -13.12 7.16
CA ARG A 51 -1.34 -14.06 6.04
C ARG A 51 -2.67 -13.98 5.29
N GLN A 52 -3.79 -13.77 6.00
CA GLN A 52 -5.09 -13.55 5.34
C GLN A 52 -5.08 -12.25 4.55
N TYR A 53 -4.51 -11.18 5.12
CA TYR A 53 -4.28 -9.93 4.41
C TYR A 53 -3.41 -10.12 3.15
N ILE A 54 -2.31 -10.87 3.23
CA ILE A 54 -1.46 -11.19 2.07
C ILE A 54 -2.26 -11.89 0.97
N HIS A 55 -3.17 -12.81 1.31
CA HIS A 55 -4.03 -13.45 0.31
C HIS A 55 -4.98 -12.44 -0.36
N ALA A 56 -5.58 -11.55 0.41
CA ALA A 56 -6.42 -10.47 -0.12
C ALA A 56 -5.64 -9.52 -1.03
N TYR A 57 -4.42 -9.15 -0.64
CA TYR A 57 -3.50 -8.34 -1.44
C TYR A 57 -3.19 -9.03 -2.77
N ILE A 58 -2.83 -10.32 -2.77
CA ILE A 58 -2.51 -11.07 -3.99
C ILE A 58 -3.71 -11.08 -4.93
N ILE A 59 -4.91 -11.38 -4.42
CA ILE A 59 -6.13 -11.41 -5.23
C ILE A 59 -6.41 -10.02 -5.83
N GLY A 60 -6.28 -8.96 -5.02
CA GLY A 60 -6.45 -7.58 -5.47
C GLY A 60 -5.45 -7.18 -6.56
N ALA A 61 -4.17 -7.49 -6.36
CA ALA A 61 -3.09 -7.13 -7.28
C ALA A 61 -3.20 -7.90 -8.59
N GLU A 62 -3.50 -9.21 -8.55
CA GLU A 62 -3.74 -10.03 -9.74
C GLU A 62 -5.01 -9.60 -10.49
N GLY A 63 -6.07 -9.25 -9.77
CA GLY A 63 -7.28 -8.67 -10.35
C GLY A 63 -7.01 -7.34 -11.06
N PHE A 64 -6.21 -6.48 -10.44
CA PHE A 64 -5.84 -5.19 -11.02
C PHE A 64 -4.93 -5.35 -12.25
N LEU A 65 -3.93 -6.25 -12.18
CA LEU A 65 -3.11 -6.63 -13.33
C LEU A 65 -3.96 -7.12 -14.50
N ALA A 66 -4.93 -7.99 -14.23
CA ALA A 66 -5.82 -8.52 -15.25
C ALA A 66 -6.66 -7.41 -15.91
N GLU A 67 -7.12 -6.43 -15.15
CA GLU A 67 -7.90 -5.31 -15.70
C GLU A 67 -7.03 -4.34 -16.52
N ILE A 68 -5.76 -4.11 -16.13
CA ILE A 68 -4.82 -3.32 -16.95
C ILE A 68 -4.50 -4.03 -18.26
N GLN A 69 -4.17 -5.32 -18.20
CA GLN A 69 -3.75 -6.08 -19.39
C GLN A 69 -4.92 -6.45 -20.30
N HIS A 70 -6.11 -6.66 -19.73
CA HIS A 70 -7.30 -7.13 -20.42
C HIS A 70 -8.53 -6.34 -19.97
N PRO A 71 -8.60 -5.04 -20.30
CA PRO A 71 -9.66 -4.17 -19.82
C PRO A 71 -11.03 -4.68 -20.28
N LYS A 72 -11.89 -4.98 -19.32
CA LYS A 72 -13.23 -5.48 -19.59
C LYS A 72 -14.14 -4.31 -19.95
N GLY A 73 -14.04 -3.90 -21.22
CA GLY A 73 -14.98 -3.04 -21.95
C GLY A 73 -15.86 -2.09 -21.11
N GLY A 74 -15.41 -0.85 -20.90
CA GLY A 74 -16.25 0.27 -20.47
C GLY A 74 -16.62 1.24 -21.61
N SER A 75 -15.97 1.12 -22.76
CA SER A 75 -16.22 1.94 -23.96
C SER A 75 -15.85 1.19 -25.24
N PRO A 76 -16.53 1.43 -26.38
CA PRO A 76 -16.14 0.87 -27.67
C PRO A 76 -14.69 1.27 -28.00
N GLY A 77 -13.79 0.30 -28.11
CA GLY A 77 -12.35 0.52 -28.42
C GLY A 77 -11.38 0.36 -27.24
N ALA A 78 -11.87 0.21 -26.00
CA ALA A 78 -10.99 0.09 -24.81
C ALA A 78 -10.08 -1.15 -24.80
N ALA A 79 -10.48 -2.22 -25.50
CA ALA A 79 -9.69 -3.45 -25.63
C ALA A 79 -8.53 -3.32 -26.65
N ASP A 80 -8.58 -2.32 -27.54
CA ASP A 80 -7.59 -2.12 -28.61
C ASP A 80 -6.59 -0.99 -28.30
N THR A 81 -6.74 -0.28 -27.17
CA THR A 81 -5.84 0.81 -26.78
C THR A 81 -4.58 0.25 -26.12
N GLU A 82 -3.42 0.47 -26.77
CA GLU A 82 -2.09 0.17 -26.22
C GLU A 82 -1.90 0.81 -24.83
N LEU A 83 -1.15 0.13 -23.96
CA LEU A 83 -0.81 0.65 -22.64
C LEU A 83 0.16 1.83 -22.78
N ASP A 84 -0.08 2.88 -22.01
CA ASP A 84 0.89 3.96 -21.88
C ASP A 84 2.08 3.58 -20.98
N GLU A 85 3.10 4.44 -20.95
CA GLU A 85 4.32 4.22 -20.16
C GLU A 85 4.04 4.06 -18.65
N SER A 86 3.09 4.81 -18.10
CA SER A 86 2.72 4.73 -16.68
C SER A 86 1.96 3.43 -16.38
N GLU A 87 1.07 3.01 -17.27
CA GLU A 87 0.37 1.72 -17.18
C GLU A 87 1.37 0.54 -17.25
N LEU A 88 2.36 0.60 -18.16
CA LEU A 88 3.42 -0.41 -18.25
C LEU A 88 4.29 -0.46 -17.01
N ALA A 89 4.68 0.71 -16.47
CA ALA A 89 5.47 0.79 -15.24
C ALA A 89 4.68 0.21 -14.05
N LEU A 90 3.39 0.50 -13.95
CA LEU A 90 2.52 -0.05 -12.91
C LEU A 90 2.36 -1.57 -13.04
N VAL A 91 2.19 -2.10 -14.25
CA VAL A 91 2.14 -3.56 -14.49
C VAL A 91 3.42 -4.24 -14.04
N ALA A 92 4.58 -3.66 -14.35
CA ALA A 92 5.86 -4.19 -13.91
C ALA A 92 5.96 -4.18 -12.37
N TRP A 93 5.56 -3.07 -11.74
CA TRP A 93 5.56 -2.94 -10.28
C TRP A 93 4.63 -3.95 -9.59
N LEU A 94 3.39 -4.10 -10.08
CA LEU A 94 2.41 -5.05 -9.53
C LEU A 94 2.88 -6.50 -9.69
N THR A 95 3.50 -6.84 -10.83
CA THR A 95 4.05 -8.17 -11.08
C THR A 95 5.17 -8.48 -10.08
N GLU A 96 6.05 -7.52 -9.81
CA GLU A 96 7.08 -7.63 -8.78
C GLU A 96 6.46 -7.75 -7.38
N GLY A 97 5.45 -6.93 -7.07
CA GLY A 97 4.72 -6.95 -5.79
C GLY A 97 4.11 -8.32 -5.50
N VAL A 98 3.37 -8.91 -6.44
CA VAL A 98 2.81 -10.27 -6.30
C VAL A 98 3.92 -11.30 -6.06
N ALA A 99 5.05 -11.19 -6.76
CA ALA A 99 6.17 -12.09 -6.55
C ALA A 99 6.82 -11.90 -5.17
N ASN A 100 6.89 -10.67 -4.66
CA ASN A 100 7.43 -10.33 -3.35
C ASN A 100 6.56 -10.90 -2.23
N VAL A 101 5.25 -10.62 -2.23
CA VAL A 101 4.33 -11.09 -1.18
C VAL A 101 4.17 -12.62 -1.17
N ARG A 102 4.32 -13.29 -2.32
CA ARG A 102 4.37 -14.77 -2.36
C ARG A 102 5.64 -15.34 -1.72
N ARG A 103 6.80 -14.68 -1.87
CA ARG A 103 8.03 -15.06 -1.16
C ARG A 103 7.93 -14.76 0.33
N GLU A 104 7.28 -13.66 0.67
CA GLU A 104 7.01 -13.24 2.03
C GLU A 104 6.12 -14.24 2.78
N GLU A 105 5.06 -14.76 2.15
CA GLU A 105 4.24 -15.81 2.76
C GLU A 105 5.10 -17.06 3.10
N GLN A 106 5.99 -17.48 2.21
CA GLN A 106 6.90 -18.59 2.49
C GLN A 106 7.88 -18.24 3.63
N PHE A 107 8.41 -17.01 3.62
CA PHE A 107 9.27 -16.50 4.69
C PHE A 107 8.56 -16.55 6.05
N PHE A 108 7.25 -16.25 6.13
CA PHE A 108 6.48 -16.34 7.38
C PHE A 108 6.44 -17.77 7.90
N VAL A 109 6.12 -18.72 7.02
CA VAL A 109 6.06 -20.16 7.38
C VAL A 109 7.43 -20.64 7.87
N ASP A 110 8.50 -20.27 7.17
CA ASP A 110 9.85 -20.70 7.49
C ASP A 110 10.35 -20.10 8.82
N VAL A 111 10.10 -18.81 9.05
CA VAL A 111 10.44 -18.14 10.31
C VAL A 111 9.61 -18.74 11.44
N ALA A 112 8.29 -18.84 11.29
CA ALA A 112 7.43 -19.38 12.33
C ALA A 112 7.86 -20.79 12.74
N ALA A 113 8.18 -21.66 11.77
CA ALA A 113 8.72 -22.99 12.05
C ALA A 113 10.04 -22.95 12.85
N ARG A 114 11.00 -22.08 12.47
CA ARG A 114 12.28 -21.93 13.20
C ARG A 114 12.10 -21.50 14.65
N TYR A 115 11.13 -20.62 14.91
CA TYR A 115 10.87 -20.09 16.25
C TYR A 115 9.78 -20.87 17.02
N GLY A 116 9.27 -21.98 16.46
CA GLY A 116 8.27 -22.83 17.10
C GLY A 116 6.91 -22.15 17.27
N ILE A 117 6.53 -21.35 16.28
CA ILE A 117 5.24 -20.68 16.15
C ILE A 117 4.42 -21.47 15.12
N ASP A 118 3.26 -21.96 15.55
CA ASP A 118 2.37 -22.75 14.69
C ASP A 118 1.40 -21.82 13.96
N LEU A 119 1.46 -21.74 12.63
CA LEU A 119 0.57 -20.89 11.82
C LEU A 119 -0.65 -21.64 11.26
N GLU A 120 -0.89 -22.88 11.68
CA GLU A 120 -2.09 -23.59 11.26
C GLU A 120 -3.35 -22.85 11.75
N PRO A 121 -4.34 -22.61 10.89
CA PRO A 121 -5.59 -21.95 11.28
C PRO A 121 -6.33 -22.72 12.36
N ARG A 122 -6.88 -22.00 13.34
CA ARG A 122 -7.67 -22.57 14.44
C ARG A 122 -9.03 -21.91 14.52
N ALA A 123 -10.01 -22.64 15.05
CA ALA A 123 -11.38 -22.15 15.19
C ALA A 123 -11.51 -21.00 16.21
N ASP A 124 -10.54 -20.84 17.11
CA ASP A 124 -10.46 -19.78 18.11
C ASP A 124 -9.52 -18.64 17.72
N ASP A 125 -9.03 -18.62 16.48
CA ASP A 125 -8.22 -17.50 15.98
C ASP A 125 -9.05 -16.23 15.93
N SER A 126 -8.48 -15.16 16.49
CA SER A 126 -9.10 -13.83 16.49
C SER A 126 -9.12 -13.27 15.07
N GLU A 127 -10.32 -13.11 14.52
CA GLU A 127 -10.53 -12.41 13.24
C GLU A 127 -10.30 -10.91 13.43
N SER A 128 -9.42 -10.33 12.61
CA SER A 128 -9.22 -8.88 12.56
C SER A 128 -10.25 -8.24 11.62
N GLU A 129 -11.09 -7.34 12.14
CA GLU A 129 -12.03 -6.55 11.32
C GLU A 129 -11.30 -5.80 10.19
N SER A 130 -10.06 -5.36 10.43
CA SER A 130 -9.24 -4.68 9.42
C SER A 130 -8.92 -5.57 8.21
N VAL A 131 -8.78 -6.89 8.38
CA VAL A 131 -8.55 -7.80 7.26
C VAL A 131 -9.74 -7.77 6.29
N TYR A 132 -10.97 -7.82 6.82
CA TYR A 132 -12.18 -7.69 5.98
C TYR A 132 -12.30 -6.32 5.32
N VAL A 133 -11.86 -5.25 6.00
CA VAL A 133 -11.80 -3.91 5.39
C VAL A 133 -10.83 -3.92 4.21
N PHE A 134 -9.66 -4.54 4.33
CA PHE A 134 -8.70 -4.64 3.24
C PHE A 134 -9.19 -5.52 2.10
N GLU A 135 -9.83 -6.67 2.39
CA GLU A 135 -10.50 -7.48 1.37
C GLU A 135 -11.48 -6.65 0.55
N ALA A 136 -12.33 -5.87 1.22
CA ALA A 136 -13.26 -4.96 0.53
C ALA A 136 -12.53 -3.85 -0.24
N LEU A 137 -11.47 -3.25 0.31
CA LEU A 137 -10.68 -2.24 -0.40
C LEU A 137 -10.07 -2.82 -1.67
N PHE A 138 -9.46 -4.01 -1.61
CA PHE A 138 -8.90 -4.70 -2.77
C PHE A 138 -9.96 -5.20 -3.75
N GLU A 139 -11.17 -5.51 -3.31
CA GLU A 139 -12.27 -5.90 -4.20
C GLU A 139 -12.86 -4.70 -4.96
N TYR A 140 -13.10 -3.59 -4.27
CA TYR A 140 -13.90 -2.47 -4.81
C TYR A 140 -13.08 -1.29 -5.34
N THR A 141 -11.78 -1.23 -5.06
CA THR A 141 -10.91 -0.12 -5.51
C THR A 141 -10.27 -0.34 -6.88
N PRO A 142 -9.89 -1.56 -7.32
CA PRO A 142 -9.42 -1.79 -8.67
C PRO A 142 -10.45 -1.29 -9.69
N PRO A 143 -10.08 -0.31 -10.53
CA PRO A 143 -11.01 0.40 -11.37
C PRO A 143 -11.27 -0.37 -12.67
N ILE A 144 -12.49 -0.29 -13.20
CA ILE A 144 -12.78 -0.71 -14.58
C ILE A 144 -12.17 0.35 -15.51
N ARG A 145 -11.47 -0.06 -16.58
CA ARG A 145 -10.85 0.90 -17.51
C ARG A 145 -11.90 1.85 -18.10
N ASP A 146 -11.73 3.13 -17.76
CA ASP A 146 -12.47 4.26 -18.34
C ASP A 146 -11.48 5.07 -19.19
N VAL A 147 -11.92 5.49 -20.37
CA VAL A 147 -11.13 6.29 -21.31
C VAL A 147 -10.99 7.74 -20.84
N SER A 148 -11.72 8.13 -19.79
CA SER A 148 -11.70 9.45 -19.18
C SER A 148 -11.06 9.43 -17.78
N ASP A 149 -9.82 9.91 -17.72
CA ASP A 149 -8.98 10.13 -16.51
C ASP A 149 -8.15 8.90 -16.09
N PRO A 150 -7.11 9.01 -15.21
CA PRO A 150 -6.23 7.87 -14.94
C PRO A 150 -7.00 6.87 -14.09
N TRP A 151 -7.76 6.02 -14.78
CA TRP A 151 -8.69 5.08 -14.21
C TRP A 151 -7.99 4.27 -13.11
N TRP A 152 -6.74 3.85 -13.34
CA TRP A 152 -5.86 3.08 -12.45
C TRP A 152 -5.33 3.82 -11.20
N LEU A 153 -5.40 5.15 -11.11
CA LEU A 153 -4.71 5.92 -10.06
C LEU A 153 -5.14 5.54 -8.64
N GLN A 154 -6.43 5.31 -8.40
CA GLN A 154 -6.90 4.91 -7.08
C GLN A 154 -6.38 3.53 -6.67
N GLY A 155 -6.30 2.58 -7.61
CA GLY A 155 -5.69 1.28 -7.37
C GLY A 155 -4.22 1.43 -6.98
N ALA A 156 -3.45 2.23 -7.72
CA ALA A 156 -2.05 2.51 -7.39
C ALA A 156 -1.89 3.15 -6.01
N ILE A 157 -2.78 4.09 -5.64
CA ILE A 157 -2.78 4.72 -4.31
C ILE A 157 -3.08 3.71 -3.20
N LEU A 158 -4.01 2.77 -3.41
CA LEU A 158 -4.30 1.72 -2.42
C LEU A 158 -3.05 0.90 -2.12
N PHE A 159 -2.38 0.37 -3.15
CA PHE A 159 -1.17 -0.42 -2.99
C PHE A 159 -0.02 0.41 -2.41
N TRP A 160 0.21 1.63 -2.91
CA TRP A 160 1.24 2.49 -2.35
C TRP A 160 0.99 2.79 -0.86
N ALA A 161 -0.25 3.08 -0.49
CA ALA A 161 -0.64 3.42 0.88
C ALA A 161 -0.37 2.27 1.86
N THR A 162 -0.67 1.03 1.47
CA THR A 162 -0.38 -0.14 2.30
C THR A 162 1.13 -0.35 2.47
N GLU A 163 1.88 -0.22 1.38
CA GLU A 163 3.34 -0.45 1.38
C GLU A 163 4.09 0.62 2.17
N ILE A 164 3.71 1.90 2.03
CA ILE A 164 4.33 3.01 2.78
C ILE A 164 3.99 2.93 4.27
N CYS A 165 2.77 2.50 4.64
CA CYS A 165 2.42 2.28 6.04
C CYS A 165 3.27 1.16 6.64
N TYR A 166 3.43 0.03 5.93
CA TYR A 166 4.25 -1.08 6.40
C TYR A 166 5.74 -0.70 6.53
N LEU A 167 6.30 -0.02 5.53
CA LEU A 167 7.67 0.47 5.55
C LEU A 167 7.92 1.42 6.72
N GLU A 168 7.05 2.40 6.91
CA GLU A 168 7.19 3.38 8.00
C GLU A 168 6.99 2.70 9.37
N ALA A 169 6.01 1.82 9.51
CA ALA A 169 5.73 1.09 10.75
C ALA A 169 6.95 0.32 11.26
N TRP A 170 7.56 -0.48 10.37
CA TRP A 170 8.74 -1.27 10.72
C TRP A 170 9.99 -0.41 10.84
N SER A 171 10.12 0.66 10.04
CA SER A 171 11.23 1.61 10.16
C SER A 171 11.18 2.33 11.50
N TRP A 172 10.01 2.77 11.94
CA TRP A 172 9.81 3.32 13.27
C TRP A 172 10.10 2.28 14.35
N ALA A 173 9.57 1.06 14.26
CA ALA A 173 9.86 -0.01 15.21
C ALA A 173 11.38 -0.24 15.34
N ARG A 174 12.12 -0.24 14.24
CA ARG A 174 13.59 -0.35 14.24
C ARG A 174 14.28 0.75 15.06
N THR A 175 13.73 1.96 15.10
CA THR A 175 14.26 3.05 15.96
C THR A 175 14.01 2.82 17.45
N GLN A 176 13.09 1.90 17.81
CA GLN A 176 12.73 1.56 19.19
C GLN A 176 13.50 0.34 19.73
N LEU A 177 14.46 -0.20 18.97
CA LEU A 177 15.27 -1.33 19.40
C LEU A 177 16.02 -1.01 20.69
N ASN A 178 16.03 -1.97 21.63
CA ASN A 178 16.82 -1.88 22.84
C ASN A 178 18.15 -2.66 22.75
N ASP A 179 19.02 -2.48 23.74
CA ASP A 179 20.35 -3.08 23.80
C ASP A 179 20.35 -4.56 24.25
N GLN A 180 19.19 -5.15 24.53
CA GLN A 180 19.14 -6.54 25.00
C GLN A 180 19.38 -7.52 23.85
N SER A 181 20.00 -8.65 24.17
CA SER A 181 20.19 -9.77 23.25
C SER A 181 18.84 -10.29 22.72
N PRO A 182 18.61 -10.40 21.39
CA PRO A 182 17.36 -10.92 20.83
C PRO A 182 16.98 -12.34 21.31
N GLU A 183 17.95 -13.14 21.73
CA GLU A 183 17.71 -14.47 22.30
C GLU A 183 16.93 -14.44 23.62
N LYS A 184 16.80 -13.26 24.23
CA LYS A 184 15.99 -13.04 25.44
C LYS A 184 14.59 -12.52 25.14
N ASP A 185 14.26 -12.26 23.87
CA ASP A 185 12.95 -11.77 23.49
C ASP A 185 11.88 -12.84 23.76
N ALA A 186 10.66 -12.41 24.09
CA ALA A 186 9.55 -13.30 24.42
C ALA A 186 9.08 -14.17 23.23
N ASP A 187 9.37 -13.76 22.00
CA ASP A 187 9.16 -14.53 20.77
C ASP A 187 10.37 -15.39 20.38
N GLY A 188 11.48 -15.31 21.14
CA GLY A 188 12.75 -15.96 20.85
C GLY A 188 13.65 -15.20 19.89
N GLY A 189 13.30 -13.97 19.50
CA GLY A 189 14.07 -13.08 18.64
C GLY A 189 13.49 -12.89 17.24
N ALA A 190 12.40 -13.59 16.90
CA ALA A 190 11.84 -13.64 15.54
C ALA A 190 11.62 -12.26 14.93
N LEU A 191 11.00 -11.35 15.68
CA LEU A 191 10.71 -9.99 15.21
C LEU A 191 11.98 -9.19 14.98
N ARG A 192 12.91 -9.18 15.93
CA ARG A 192 14.12 -8.35 15.88
C ARG A 192 15.19 -8.88 14.94
N THR A 193 15.24 -10.19 14.68
CA THR A 193 16.27 -10.80 13.83
C THR A 193 15.81 -11.07 12.40
N GLU A 194 14.51 -11.32 12.18
CA GLU A 194 14.01 -11.71 10.86
C GLU A 194 13.07 -10.65 10.27
N PHE A 195 11.99 -10.31 10.97
CA PHE A 195 10.90 -9.50 10.42
C PHE A 195 11.24 -8.01 10.28
N ILE A 196 11.74 -7.35 11.34
CA ILE A 196 12.12 -5.93 11.29
C ILE A 196 13.18 -5.67 10.20
N PRO A 197 14.24 -6.48 10.05
CA PRO A 197 15.20 -6.28 8.97
C PRO A 197 14.62 -6.45 7.56
N ASN A 198 13.66 -7.37 7.37
CA ASN A 198 13.02 -7.62 6.07
C ASN A 198 12.31 -6.36 5.54
N TRP A 199 11.44 -5.77 6.37
CA TRP A 199 10.61 -4.62 6.00
C TRP A 199 11.25 -3.25 6.24
N THR A 200 12.50 -3.22 6.69
CA THR A 200 13.32 -1.99 6.74
C THR A 200 14.51 -2.06 5.80
N SER A 201 14.48 -3.00 4.87
CA SER A 201 15.52 -3.17 3.86
C SER A 201 15.48 -2.02 2.84
N SER A 202 16.65 -1.68 2.30
CA SER A 202 16.74 -0.68 1.22
C SER A 202 16.04 -1.15 -0.06
N GLU A 203 15.94 -2.46 -0.27
CA GLU A 203 15.21 -3.05 -1.39
C GLU A 203 13.71 -2.77 -1.28
N PHE A 204 13.13 -3.01 -0.09
CA PHE A 204 11.73 -2.70 0.16
C PHE A 204 11.45 -1.20 0.07
N ALA A 205 12.30 -0.37 0.67
CA ALA A 205 12.16 1.09 0.57
C ALA A 205 12.19 1.58 -0.90
N ALA A 206 13.10 1.04 -1.72
CA ALA A 206 13.16 1.37 -3.14
C ALA A 206 11.95 0.83 -3.93
N PHE A 207 11.36 -0.29 -3.52
CA PHE A 207 10.13 -0.82 -4.12
C PHE A 207 8.94 0.12 -3.86
N VAL A 208 8.77 0.60 -2.62
CA VAL A 208 7.72 1.56 -2.27
C VAL A 208 7.91 2.90 -3.00
N ASP A 209 9.15 3.40 -3.02
CA ASP A 209 9.51 4.67 -3.66
C ASP A 209 9.24 4.66 -5.18
N ARG A 210 9.48 3.53 -5.87
CA ARG A 210 9.16 3.39 -7.30
C ARG A 210 7.68 3.61 -7.60
N LEU A 211 6.77 3.09 -6.76
CA LEU A 211 5.34 3.31 -6.98
C LEU A 211 4.95 4.77 -6.72
N ALA A 212 5.56 5.41 -5.72
CA ALA A 212 5.35 6.84 -5.46
C ALA A 212 5.73 7.70 -6.68
N HIS A 213 6.86 7.38 -7.32
CA HIS A 213 7.30 8.06 -8.54
C HIS A 213 6.33 7.83 -9.70
N ILE A 214 5.89 6.59 -9.95
CA ILE A 214 4.90 6.28 -11.00
C ILE A 214 3.61 7.10 -10.82
N ILE A 215 3.13 7.19 -9.57
CA ILE A 215 1.93 7.97 -9.22
C ILE A 215 2.14 9.46 -9.48
N ASP A 216 3.23 10.03 -8.96
CA ASP A 216 3.49 11.46 -9.08
C ASP A 216 3.72 11.86 -10.54
N GLU A 217 4.49 11.09 -11.32
CA GLU A 217 4.70 11.35 -12.75
C GLU A 217 3.39 11.36 -13.54
N ALA A 218 2.49 10.40 -13.29
CA ALA A 218 1.20 10.36 -13.96
C ALA A 218 0.33 11.57 -13.63
N VAL A 219 0.31 12.01 -12.38
CA VAL A 219 -0.45 13.20 -11.96
C VAL A 219 0.11 14.47 -12.60
N ASN A 220 1.44 14.60 -12.69
CA ASN A 220 2.07 15.74 -13.36
C ASN A 220 1.77 15.76 -14.86
N LYS A 221 1.88 14.61 -15.55
CA LYS A 221 1.54 14.49 -16.97
C LYS A 221 0.10 14.93 -17.26
N LEU A 222 -0.85 14.52 -16.41
CA LEU A 222 -2.25 14.94 -16.53
C LEU A 222 -2.43 16.44 -16.29
N SER A 223 -1.71 17.00 -15.32
CA SER A 223 -1.71 18.45 -15.08
C SER A 223 -1.19 19.21 -16.30
N GLU A 224 -0.09 18.76 -16.90
CA GLU A 224 0.49 19.35 -18.11
C GLU A 224 -0.48 19.27 -19.31
N ASP A 225 -1.16 18.14 -19.50
CA ASP A 225 -2.17 17.97 -20.56
C ASP A 225 -3.35 18.93 -20.39
N ILE A 226 -3.72 19.26 -19.15
CA ILE A 226 -4.75 20.27 -18.86
C ILE A 226 -4.24 21.67 -19.18
N GLU A 227 -3.01 22.01 -18.75
CA GLU A 227 -2.39 23.31 -19.04
C GLU A 227 -2.28 23.56 -20.55
N HIS A 228 -1.83 22.58 -21.33
CA HIS A 228 -1.74 22.70 -22.79
C HIS A 228 -3.09 22.98 -23.45
N LYS A 229 -4.18 22.41 -22.91
CA LYS A 229 -5.53 22.62 -23.48
C LYS A 229 -6.13 23.98 -23.12
N LYS A 230 -5.59 24.70 -22.12
CA LYS A 230 -6.07 26.05 -21.75
C LYS A 230 -5.91 27.06 -22.87
N GLU A 231 -4.93 26.87 -23.75
CA GLU A 231 -4.67 27.78 -24.86
C GLU A 231 -5.75 27.70 -25.95
N THR A 232 -6.46 26.56 -26.04
CA THR A 232 -7.42 26.29 -27.12
C THR A 232 -8.87 26.22 -26.64
N ASP A 233 -9.11 25.84 -25.39
CA ASP A 233 -10.47 25.63 -24.89
C ASP A 233 -11.14 26.89 -24.33
N PRO A 234 -12.49 26.99 -24.44
CA PRO A 234 -13.24 28.02 -23.74
C PRO A 234 -13.00 27.94 -22.22
N LYS A 235 -12.90 29.09 -21.55
CA LYS A 235 -12.65 29.18 -20.10
C LYS A 235 -13.55 28.26 -19.26
N THR A 236 -14.85 28.19 -19.56
CA THR A 236 -15.79 27.33 -18.81
C THR A 236 -15.46 25.83 -18.93
N VAL A 237 -14.91 25.40 -20.07
CA VAL A 237 -14.46 24.01 -20.27
C VAL A 237 -13.17 23.77 -19.48
N THR A 238 -12.24 24.72 -19.48
CA THR A 238 -11.02 24.67 -18.67
C THR A 238 -11.34 24.57 -17.19
N ASP A 239 -12.18 25.47 -16.66
CA ASP A 239 -12.58 25.49 -15.26
C ASP A 239 -13.22 24.14 -14.84
N LEU A 240 -14.05 23.55 -15.72
CA LEU A 240 -14.65 22.23 -15.49
C LEU A 240 -13.60 21.12 -15.44
N ARG A 241 -12.63 21.10 -16.37
CA ARG A 241 -11.58 20.08 -16.40
C ARG A 241 -10.65 20.16 -15.21
N GLU A 242 -10.26 21.36 -14.80
CA GLU A 242 -9.47 21.56 -13.58
C GLU A 242 -10.22 21.03 -12.35
N ALA A 243 -11.52 21.32 -12.24
CA ALA A 243 -12.34 20.82 -11.13
C ALA A 243 -12.42 19.28 -11.12
N VAL A 244 -12.63 18.66 -12.27
CA VAL A 244 -12.67 17.19 -12.40
C VAL A 244 -11.31 16.57 -12.08
N PHE A 245 -10.22 17.17 -12.56
CA PHE A 245 -8.86 16.75 -12.26
C PHE A 245 -8.57 16.80 -10.77
N LEU A 246 -8.84 17.91 -10.09
CA LEU A 246 -8.63 18.03 -8.64
C LEU A 246 -9.48 17.00 -7.87
N GLN A 247 -10.71 16.76 -8.32
CA GLN A 247 -11.56 15.76 -7.70
C GLN A 247 -10.98 14.35 -7.85
N LYS A 248 -10.63 13.93 -9.07
CA LYS A 248 -10.21 12.55 -9.37
C LYS A 248 -8.76 12.26 -9.00
N SER A 249 -7.85 13.22 -9.18
CA SER A 249 -6.42 13.03 -8.98
C SER A 249 -5.91 13.46 -7.60
N VAL A 250 -6.74 14.17 -6.81
CA VAL A 250 -6.34 14.60 -5.46
C VAL A 250 -7.39 14.21 -4.41
N GLN A 251 -8.65 14.62 -4.56
CA GLN A 251 -9.66 14.44 -3.50
C GLN A 251 -10.05 12.97 -3.30
N HIS A 252 -10.21 12.21 -4.38
CA HIS A 252 -10.52 10.78 -4.32
C HIS A 252 -9.35 9.97 -3.72
N PRO A 253 -8.10 10.08 -4.24
CA PRO A 253 -6.90 9.51 -3.60
C PRO A 253 -6.77 9.87 -2.12
N ARG A 254 -7.01 11.13 -1.76
CA ARG A 254 -6.96 11.59 -0.36
C ARG A 254 -7.96 10.89 0.54
N ARG A 255 -9.19 10.67 0.06
CA ARG A 255 -10.21 9.95 0.82
C ARG A 255 -9.80 8.49 1.01
N LEU A 256 -9.37 7.84 -0.06
CA LEU A 256 -8.92 6.45 -0.05
C LEU A 256 -7.72 6.27 0.88
N PHE A 257 -6.70 7.15 0.79
CA PHE A 257 -5.53 7.12 1.65
C PHE A 257 -5.93 7.13 3.13
N ARG A 258 -6.82 8.04 3.54
CA ARG A 258 -7.33 8.07 4.92
C ARG A 258 -8.10 6.80 5.34
N GLN A 259 -8.80 6.15 4.41
CA GLN A 259 -9.47 4.87 4.69
C GLN A 259 -8.44 3.77 4.96
N VAL A 260 -7.35 3.74 4.17
CA VAL A 260 -6.21 2.82 4.41
C VAL A 260 -5.59 3.11 5.77
N LEU A 261 -5.28 4.36 6.11
CA LEU A 261 -4.71 4.70 7.42
C LEU A 261 -5.59 4.25 8.59
N GLY A 262 -6.91 4.40 8.47
CA GLY A 262 -7.85 3.94 9.49
C GLY A 262 -7.94 2.41 9.61
N ALA A 263 -7.70 1.67 8.51
CA ALA A 263 -7.61 0.21 8.52
C ALA A 263 -6.29 -0.26 9.15
N GLU A 264 -5.17 0.37 8.78
CA GLU A 264 -3.82 0.12 9.31
C GLU A 264 -3.73 0.38 10.82
N GLU A 265 -4.27 1.50 11.31
CA GLU A 265 -4.31 1.81 12.76
C GLU A 265 -4.94 0.67 13.57
N LYS A 266 -5.98 0.03 13.03
CA LYS A 266 -6.72 -1.05 13.68
C LYS A 266 -6.16 -2.44 13.40
N PHE A 267 -5.24 -2.55 12.44
CA PHE A 267 -4.67 -3.82 12.03
C PHE A 267 -3.73 -4.40 13.10
N TRP A 268 -3.02 -3.53 13.81
CA TRP A 268 -2.12 -3.92 14.89
C TRP A 268 -2.89 -4.46 16.11
N PRO A 269 -2.50 -5.63 16.67
CA PRO A 269 -3.13 -6.16 17.86
C PRO A 269 -3.08 -5.21 19.05
N VAL A 270 -4.21 -5.08 19.75
CA VAL A 270 -4.26 -4.39 21.03
C VAL A 270 -3.58 -5.27 22.09
N LEU A 271 -2.57 -4.72 22.76
CA LEU A 271 -1.89 -5.40 23.86
C LEU A 271 -2.70 -5.22 25.14
N GLU A 272 -2.96 -6.31 25.86
CA GLU A 272 -3.56 -6.31 27.20
C GLU A 272 -2.60 -5.87 28.31
#